data_AF-A0A351TA65-F1
#
_entry.id   AF-A0A351TA65-F1
#
_cell.length_a   1.000
_cell.length_b   1.000
_cell.length_c   1.000
_cell.angle_alpha   90.00
_cell.angle_beta   90.00
_cell.angle_gamma   90.00
#
_symmetry.space_group_name_H-M   'P 1'
#
loop_
_entity.id
_entity.type
_entity.pdbx_description
1 polymer ?
#
loop_
_entity_poly.entity_id
_entity_poly.type
_entity_poly.pdbx_seq_one_letter_code
_entity_poly.pdbx_strand_id
1 'polypeptide(L)'
;MTATPIPRSLTLTIYGDQDISVLSEYPSGRKPIYTKVIKEDQREQMYRFIEEELKAKRQVYWISPLVEESEKLDIANATQMRESLTYIFLDYNV
;
A
#
# COMPACT_ATOMS: atom_id res chain seq x y z
N MET A 1 -14.93 -18.04 -2.62
CA MET A 1 -14.84 -16.62 -3.04
C MET A 1 -13.46 -16.10 -2.64
N THR A 2 -12.65 -15.64 -3.59
CA THR A 2 -11.30 -15.10 -3.34
C THR A 2 -11.07 -13.88 -4.23
N ALA A 3 -10.40 -12.85 -3.71
CA ALA A 3 -10.06 -11.64 -4.46
C ALA A 3 -8.77 -11.78 -5.28
N THR A 4 -7.88 -12.69 -4.87
CA THR A 4 -6.58 -12.96 -5.52
C THR A 4 -6.36 -14.46 -5.61
N PRO A 5 -6.89 -15.14 -6.65
CA PRO A 5 -6.67 -16.57 -6.84
C PRO A 5 -5.17 -16.91 -6.92
N ILE A 6 -4.72 -17.93 -6.20
CA ILE A 6 -3.34 -18.43 -6.31
C ILE A 6 -3.14 -18.95 -7.74
N PRO A 7 -2.01 -18.69 -8.42
CA PRO A 7 -1.84 -19.04 -9.84
C PRO A 7 -2.19 -20.50 -10.18
N ARG A 8 -1.81 -21.46 -9.32
CA ARG A 8 -2.15 -22.87 -9.52
C ARG A 8 -3.65 -23.14 -9.42
N SER A 9 -4.32 -22.59 -8.40
CA SER A 9 -5.77 -22.74 -8.27
C SER A 9 -6.48 -22.02 -9.42
N LEU A 10 -6.00 -20.85 -9.84
CA LEU A 10 -6.53 -20.15 -11.00
C LEU A 10 -6.47 -21.03 -12.26
N THR A 11 -5.34 -21.68 -12.51
CA THR A 11 -5.18 -22.61 -13.64
C THR A 11 -6.15 -23.80 -13.54
N LEU A 12 -6.28 -24.43 -12.37
CA LEU A 12 -7.22 -25.55 -12.18
C LEU A 12 -8.68 -25.11 -12.32
N THR A 13 -9.00 -23.88 -11.93
CA THR A 13 -10.34 -23.34 -12.07
C THR A 13 -10.64 -22.96 -13.54
N ILE A 14 -9.66 -22.44 -14.29
CA ILE A 14 -9.83 -22.10 -15.73
C ILE A 14 -9.83 -23.34 -16.64
N TYR A 15 -8.94 -24.31 -16.39
CA TYR A 15 -8.70 -25.45 -17.27
C TYR A 15 -9.18 -26.79 -16.72
N GLY A 16 -9.52 -26.85 -15.43
CA GLY A 16 -10.18 -28.01 -14.82
C GLY A 16 -11.69 -27.88 -14.88
N ASP A 17 -12.37 -28.97 -14.52
CA ASP A 17 -13.83 -29.06 -14.50
C ASP A 17 -14.39 -28.49 -13.18
N GLN A 18 -14.14 -27.20 -12.93
CA GLN A 18 -14.64 -26.49 -11.75
C GLN A 18 -15.57 -25.36 -12.16
N ASP A 19 -16.74 -25.28 -11.53
CA ASP A 19 -17.65 -24.16 -11.71
C ASP A 19 -17.04 -22.84 -11.20
N ILE A 20 -17.07 -21.81 -12.04
CA ILE A 20 -16.54 -20.47 -11.74
C ILE A 20 -17.68 -19.45 -11.72
N SER A 21 -17.68 -18.61 -10.69
CA SER A 21 -18.48 -17.38 -10.68
C SER A 21 -17.56 -16.19 -10.45
N VAL A 22 -17.64 -15.19 -11.33
CA VAL A 22 -16.81 -13.97 -11.30
C VAL A 22 -17.68 -12.76 -10.99
N LEU A 23 -17.33 -12.03 -9.94
CA LEU A 23 -17.94 -10.74 -9.61
C LEU A 23 -17.04 -9.61 -10.14
N SER A 24 -17.40 -9.04 -11.29
CA SER A 24 -16.62 -8.00 -11.98
C SER A 24 -17.10 -6.58 -11.71
N GLU A 25 -18.27 -6.41 -11.09
CA GLU A 25 -18.85 -5.10 -10.81
C GLU A 25 -18.37 -4.54 -9.47
N TYR A 26 -18.11 -3.24 -9.45
CA TYR A 26 -17.80 -2.53 -8.21
C TYR A 26 -19.09 -2.05 -7.54
N PRO A 27 -19.09 -1.93 -6.19
CA PRO A 27 -20.18 -1.29 -5.48
C PRO A 27 -20.43 0.14 -5.99
N SER A 28 -21.70 0.54 -6.02
CA SER A 28 -22.11 1.89 -6.41
C SER A 28 -21.38 2.94 -5.56
N GLY A 29 -20.85 3.98 -6.21
CA GLY A 29 -20.16 5.08 -5.51
C GLY A 29 -18.68 4.83 -5.19
N ARG A 30 -18.08 3.73 -5.68
CA ARG A 30 -16.62 3.53 -5.59
C ARG A 30 -15.88 4.66 -6.30
N LYS A 31 -15.08 5.42 -5.56
CA LYS A 31 -14.23 6.49 -6.10
C LYS A 31 -12.99 5.90 -6.77
N PRO A 32 -12.51 6.49 -7.88
CA PRO A 32 -11.24 6.08 -8.49
C PRO A 32 -10.06 6.34 -7.54
N ILE A 33 -9.08 5.44 -7.58
CA ILE A 33 -7.84 5.59 -6.82
C ILE A 33 -6.81 6.26 -7.74
N TYR A 34 -6.23 7.37 -7.28
CA TYR A 34 -5.11 8.01 -7.98
C TYR A 34 -3.80 7.37 -7.50
N THR A 35 -3.05 6.80 -8.42
CA THR A 35 -1.76 6.15 -8.13
C THR A 35 -0.63 6.94 -8.78
N LYS A 36 0.44 7.19 -8.01
CA LYS A 36 1.62 7.92 -8.49
C LYS A 36 2.89 7.23 -8.01
N VAL A 37 3.88 7.15 -8.90
CA VAL A 37 5.25 6.73 -8.56
C VAL A 37 6.03 7.97 -8.15
N ILE A 38 6.63 7.94 -6.97
CA ILE A 38 7.39 9.05 -6.39
C ILE A 38 8.88 8.73 -6.48
N LYS A 39 9.66 9.67 -7.00
CA LYS A 39 11.13 9.60 -6.99
C LYS A 39 11.69 10.28 -5.74
N GLU A 40 12.95 10.00 -5.42
CA GLU A 40 13.58 10.51 -4.19
C GLU A 40 13.60 12.05 -4.12
N ASP A 41 13.82 12.73 -5.24
CA ASP A 41 13.78 14.20 -5.35
C ASP A 41 12.38 14.80 -5.14
N GLN A 42 11.33 13.97 -5.24
CA GLN A 42 9.94 14.37 -5.06
C GLN A 42 9.41 14.03 -3.65
N ARG A 43 10.25 13.47 -2.78
CA ARG A 43 9.84 12.97 -1.47
C ARG A 43 9.31 14.07 -0.56
N GLU A 44 9.89 15.27 -0.61
CA GLU A 44 9.36 16.42 0.12
C GLU A 44 7.94 16.79 -0.32
N GLN A 45 7.65 16.75 -1.63
CA GLN A 45 6.31 17.05 -2.14
C GLN A 45 5.30 16.01 -1.68
N MET A 46 5.70 14.73 -1.62
CA MET A 46 4.88 13.66 -1.07
C MET A 46 4.58 13.87 0.41
N TYR A 47 5.57 14.28 1.23
CA TYR A 47 5.32 14.57 2.65
C TYR A 47 4.35 15.74 2.84
N ARG A 48 4.48 16.81 2.05
CA ARG A 48 3.50 17.92 2.08
C ARG A 48 2.10 17.45 1.71
N PHE A 49 1.97 16.61 0.68
CA PHE A 49 0.68 16.03 0.31
C PHE A 49 0.06 15.20 1.45
N ILE A 50 0.87 14.37 2.10
CA ILE A 50 0.43 13.58 3.26
C ILE A 50 -0.04 14.50 4.39
N GLU A 51 0.74 15.55 4.70
CA GLU A 51 0.40 16.50 5.74
C GLU A 51 -0.96 17.18 5.50
N GLU A 52 -1.25 17.59 4.26
CA GLU A 52 -2.54 18.18 3.89
C GLU A 52 -3.71 17.20 4.07
N GLU A 53 -3.53 15.93 3.72
CA GLU A 53 -4.56 14.90 3.95
C GLU A 53 -4.75 14.62 5.46
N LEU A 54 -3.67 14.62 6.25
CA LEU A 54 -3.73 14.47 7.71
C LEU A 54 -4.44 15.67 8.37
N LYS A 55 -4.19 16.90 7.92
CA LYS A 55 -4.93 18.11 8.35
C LYS A 55 -6.43 18.00 8.05
N ALA A 56 -6.79 17.34 6.95
CA ALA A 56 -8.17 16.99 6.62
C ALA A 56 -8.77 15.83 7.46
N LYS A 57 -8.10 15.45 8.56
CA LYS A 57 -8.48 14.36 9.48
C LYS A 57 -8.56 12.98 8.81
N ARG A 58 -7.72 12.75 7.81
CA ARG A 58 -7.60 11.44 7.15
C ARG A 58 -6.45 10.64 7.74
N GLN A 59 -6.36 9.40 7.32
CA GLN A 59 -5.35 8.46 7.79
C GLN A 59 -4.47 8.02 6.63
N VAL A 60 -3.23 7.70 6.95
CA VAL A 60 -2.24 7.21 5.99
C VAL A 60 -1.74 5.85 6.45
N TYR A 61 -1.66 4.92 5.50
CA TYR A 61 -0.96 3.65 5.70
C TYR A 61 0.43 3.77 5.10
N TRP A 62 1.44 3.46 5.91
CA TRP A 62 2.83 3.34 5.47
C TRP A 62 3.27 1.89 5.51
N ILE A 63 3.86 1.40 4.43
CA ILE A 63 4.30 0.00 4.30
C ILE A 63 5.79 0.00 4.00
N SER A 64 6.56 -0.68 4.84
CA SER A 64 7.98 -0.96 4.61
C SER A 64 8.18 -2.46 4.34
N PRO A 65 9.07 -2.83 3.40
CA PRO A 65 9.27 -4.24 3.02
C PRO A 65 9.96 -5.08 4.11
N LEU A 66 10.78 -4.47 4.95
CA LEU A 66 11.43 -5.14 6.09
C LEU A 66 10.95 -4.57 7.42
N VAL A 67 11.04 -5.38 8.48
CA VAL A 67 10.80 -4.91 9.86
C VAL A 67 12.04 -4.19 10.38
N GLU A 68 13.18 -4.87 10.35
CA GLU A 68 14.50 -4.38 10.77
C GLU A 68 15.47 -4.40 9.58
N GLU A 69 16.62 -3.74 9.73
CA GLU A 69 17.68 -3.72 8.73
C GLU A 69 18.22 -5.14 8.44
N SER A 70 18.58 -5.41 7.19
CA SER A 70 19.15 -6.69 6.78
C SER A 70 20.51 -6.48 6.11
N GLU A 71 21.55 -7.14 6.62
CA GLU A 71 22.89 -7.10 6.01
C GLU A 71 22.93 -7.58 4.55
N LYS A 72 21.92 -8.36 4.12
CA LYS A 72 21.84 -8.90 2.76
C LYS A 72 21.06 -8.00 1.80
N LEU A 73 20.23 -7.10 2.31
CA LEU A 73 19.29 -6.30 1.52
C LEU A 73 19.25 -4.88 2.07
N ASP A 74 19.87 -3.96 1.34
CA ASP A 74 19.79 -2.53 1.61
C ASP A 74 18.47 -1.96 1.05
N ILE A 75 17.38 -2.21 1.78
CA ILE A 75 16.03 -1.73 1.45
C ILE A 75 15.35 -1.18 2.71
N ALA A 76 14.35 -0.32 2.51
CA ALA A 76 13.67 0.37 3.61
C ALA A 76 13.12 -0.59 4.69
N ASN A 77 13.42 -0.30 5.95
CA ASN A 77 12.90 -1.03 7.10
C ASN A 77 11.88 -0.18 7.90
N ALA A 78 10.99 -0.85 8.64
CA ALA A 78 9.89 -0.22 9.35
C ALA A 78 10.36 0.56 10.59
N THR A 79 11.37 0.07 11.32
CA THR A 79 11.86 0.69 12.54
C THR A 79 12.47 2.07 12.27
N GLN A 80 13.44 2.16 11.36
CA GLN A 80 14.07 3.43 10.97
C GLN A 80 13.07 4.39 10.30
N MET A 81 12.17 3.86 9.48
CA MET A 81 11.16 4.68 8.85
C MET A 81 10.18 5.26 9.88
N ARG A 82 9.78 4.49 10.90
CA ARG A 82 8.95 4.99 11.99
C ARG A 82 9.61 6.16 12.72
N GLU A 83 10.89 6.04 13.04
CA GLU A 83 11.65 7.14 13.66
C GLU A 83 11.65 8.38 12.77
N SER A 84 11.92 8.20 11.48
CA SER A 84 11.91 9.29 10.49
C SER A 84 10.54 9.95 10.37
N LEU A 85 9.47 9.16 10.29
CA LEU A 85 8.09 9.66 10.18
C LEU A 85 7.63 10.37 11.46
N THR A 86 8.04 9.88 12.63
CA THR A 86 7.75 10.55 13.92
C THR A 86 8.37 11.94 13.95
N TYR A 87 9.59 12.09 13.41
CA TYR A 87 10.24 13.39 13.29
C TYR A 87 9.58 14.30 12.25
N ILE A 88 9.12 13.76 11.12
CA ILE A 88 8.49 14.54 10.05
C ILE A 88 7.06 14.99 10.44
N PHE A 89 6.31 14.13 11.13
CA PHE A 89 4.90 14.32 11.46
C PHE A 89 4.67 14.40 12.98
N LEU A 90 5.41 15.28 13.66
CA LEU A 90 5.41 15.42 15.14
C LEU A 90 4.03 15.63 15.77
N ASP A 91 3.12 16.28 15.05
CA ASP A 91 1.77 16.59 15.53
C ASP A 91 0.79 15.42 15.40
N TYR A 92 1.23 14.30 14.80
CA TYR A 92 0.40 13.14 14.50
C TYR A 92 0.90 11.86 15.19
N ASN A 93 -0.01 10.91 15.39
CA ASN A 93 0.34 9.60 15.92
C ASN A 93 0.90 8.73 14.77
N VAL A 94 2.13 8.23 14.98
CA VAL A 94 2.90 7.40 14.03
C VAL A 94 3.19 6.03 14.64
#